data_AF-Q6VNV9-F1
#
_entry.id   AF-Q6VNV9-F1
#
_cell.length_a   1.000
_cell.length_b   1.000
_cell.length_c   1.000
_cell.angle_alpha   90.00
_cell.angle_beta   90.00
_cell.angle_gamma   90.00
#
_symmetry.space_group_name_H-M   'P 1'
#
loop_
_entity.id
_entity.type
_entity.pdbx_description
1 polymer ?
#
loop_
_entity_poly.entity_id
_entity_poly.type
_entity_poly.pdbx_seq_one_letter_code
_entity_poly.pdbx_strand_id
1 'polypeptide(L)'
;RYAKLSHKWRKPKGIDNRVRRRFKGQYLMPNIGYGSNKRTLHMLPTGFKKFLVHNVRELEVLLMQNRVYCAEIAHGVSSKKRKEIVERAKQLSVRVTNPNG
;
A
#
# COMPACT_ATOMS: atom_id res chain seq x y z
N ARG A 1 21.43 14.40 5.54
CA ARG A 1 22.88 14.76 5.61
C ARG A 1 23.50 14.98 4.23
N TYR A 2 23.26 14.13 3.22
CA TYR A 2 23.75 14.35 1.85
C TYR A 2 22.63 14.09 0.83
N ALA A 3 22.43 15.00 -0.12
CA ALA A 3 21.39 14.87 -1.16
C ALA A 3 21.61 13.68 -2.10
N LYS A 4 22.88 13.30 -2.33
CA LYS A 4 23.26 12.14 -3.17
C LYS A 4 22.82 10.78 -2.61
N LEU A 5 22.51 10.70 -1.31
CA LEU A 5 22.08 9.45 -0.69
C LEU A 5 20.57 9.36 -0.70
N SER A 6 20.03 8.31 -1.32
CA SER A 6 18.60 8.03 -1.33
C SER A 6 18.09 7.59 0.04
N HIS A 7 16.84 7.92 0.35
CA HIS A 7 16.16 7.47 1.57
C HIS A 7 15.86 5.95 1.61
N LYS A 8 15.98 5.23 0.48
CA LYS A 8 15.77 3.78 0.43
C LYS A 8 16.76 3.08 1.36
N TRP A 9 16.27 2.14 2.17
CA TRP A 9 17.11 1.40 3.10
C TRP A 9 18.25 0.66 2.39
N ARG A 10 19.46 0.79 2.92
CA ARG A 10 20.64 0.03 2.51
C ARG A 10 21.35 -0.44 3.76
N LYS A 11 21.69 -1.74 3.82
CA LYS A 11 22.40 -2.30 4.98
C LYS A 11 23.82 -1.70 5.04
N PRO A 12 24.21 -1.01 6.13
CA PRO A 12 25.55 -0.49 6.27
C PRO A 12 26.57 -1.64 6.40
N LYS A 13 27.64 -1.59 5.61
CA LYS A 13 28.66 -2.65 5.50
C LYS A 13 29.97 -2.34 6.22
N GLY A 14 30.29 -1.07 6.47
CA GLY A 14 31.58 -0.64 7.03
C GLY A 14 31.83 -1.16 8.46
N ILE A 15 33.08 -1.51 8.76
CA ILE A 15 33.45 -2.20 10.00
C ILE A 15 33.15 -1.36 11.26
N ASP A 16 33.41 -0.05 11.22
CA ASP A 16 33.19 0.86 12.35
C ASP A 16 31.82 1.55 12.35
N ASN A 17 30.94 1.17 11.42
CA ASN A 17 29.63 1.81 11.31
C ASN A 17 28.77 1.54 12.56
N ARG A 18 28.36 2.61 13.25
CA ARG A 18 27.62 2.53 14.51
C ARG A 18 26.24 1.87 14.38
N VAL A 19 25.56 2.04 13.25
CA VAL A 19 24.27 1.39 12.95
C VAL A 19 24.48 -0.12 12.77
N ARG A 20 25.52 -0.53 12.02
CA ARG A 20 25.87 -1.95 11.84
C ARG A 20 26.20 -2.63 13.17
N ARG A 21 26.93 -1.93 14.04
CA ARG A 21 27.33 -2.39 15.39
C ARG A 21 26.23 -2.26 16.45
N ARG A 22 25.06 -1.70 16.12
CA ARG A 22 23.86 -1.59 16.99
C ARG A 22 24.07 -0.79 18.29
N PHE A 23 24.83 0.29 18.25
CA PHE A 23 24.93 1.19 19.42
C PHE A 23 23.58 1.82 19.78
N LYS A 24 23.30 2.03 21.08
CA LYS A 24 22.10 2.69 21.58
C LYS A 24 21.95 4.10 20.98
N GLY A 25 20.71 4.49 20.65
CA GLY A 25 20.40 5.81 20.07
C GLY A 25 20.70 5.95 18.57
N GLN A 26 21.12 4.87 17.89
CA GLN A 26 21.24 4.85 16.43
C GLN A 26 19.99 4.25 15.76
N TYR A 27 19.85 4.46 14.45
CA TYR A 27 18.75 3.91 13.66
C TYR A 27 18.66 2.39 13.78
N LEU A 28 17.43 1.88 13.93
CA LEU A 28 17.16 0.44 13.98
C LEU A 28 17.33 -0.18 12.60
N MET A 29 17.89 -1.39 12.56
CA MET A 29 17.96 -2.18 11.33
C MET A 29 16.69 -3.03 11.17
N PRO A 30 16.11 -3.10 9.95
CA PRO A 30 15.04 -4.04 9.66
C PRO A 30 15.45 -5.47 9.96
N ASN A 31 14.55 -6.21 10.61
CA ASN A 31 14.70 -7.63 10.92
C ASN A 31 13.32 -8.30 10.82
N ILE A 32 13.30 -9.64 10.76
CA ILE A 32 12.07 -10.42 10.63
C ILE A 32 11.14 -10.30 11.85
N GLY A 33 11.68 -9.97 13.02
CA GLY A 33 10.91 -9.79 14.25
C GLY A 33 9.96 -8.60 14.23
N TYR A 34 10.16 -7.63 13.32
CA TYR A 34 9.21 -6.53 13.11
C TYR A 34 8.02 -6.91 12.20
N GLY A 35 7.93 -8.15 11.72
CA GLY A 35 6.84 -8.60 10.86
C GLY A 35 5.47 -8.47 11.54
N SER A 36 4.50 -7.85 10.85
CA SER A 36 3.13 -7.73 11.34
C SER A 36 2.41 -9.09 11.37
N ASN A 37 1.36 -9.20 12.19
CA ASN A 37 0.55 -10.41 12.27
C ASN A 37 -0.01 -10.79 10.88
N LYS A 38 0.09 -12.07 10.51
CA LYS A 38 -0.39 -12.60 9.23
C LYS A 38 -1.85 -12.27 8.94
N ARG A 39 -2.70 -12.19 9.98
CA ARG A 39 -4.14 -11.85 9.82
C ARG A 39 -4.36 -10.40 9.39
N THR A 40 -3.54 -9.47 9.87
CA THR A 40 -3.68 -8.02 9.65
C THR A 40 -2.72 -7.48 8.59
N LEU A 41 -1.84 -8.33 8.06
CA LEU A 41 -0.89 -7.96 7.00
C LEU A 41 -1.65 -7.42 5.77
N HIS A 42 -1.16 -6.31 5.23
CA HIS A 42 -1.75 -5.59 4.08
C HIS A 42 -3.14 -4.98 4.30
N MET A 43 -3.61 -4.93 5.55
CA MET A 43 -4.86 -4.27 5.90
C MET A 43 -4.65 -2.75 6.03
N LEU A 44 -5.58 -1.97 5.50
CA LEU A 44 -5.67 -0.54 5.70
C LEU A 44 -6.21 -0.23 7.10
N PRO A 45 -6.00 1.00 7.61
CA PRO A 45 -6.61 1.45 8.87
C PRO A 45 -8.15 1.35 8.87
N THR A 46 -8.77 1.34 7.69
CA THR A 46 -10.22 1.18 7.50
C THR A 46 -10.71 -0.27 7.68
N GLY A 47 -9.80 -1.24 7.86
CA GLY A 47 -10.12 -2.67 8.00
C GLY A 47 -10.17 -3.44 6.68
N PHE A 48 -10.04 -2.76 5.53
CA PHE A 48 -10.06 -3.39 4.21
C PHE A 48 -8.65 -3.69 3.68
N LYS A 49 -8.54 -4.67 2.79
CA LYS A 49 -7.35 -4.87 1.96
C LYS A 49 -7.52 -4.09 0.65
N LYS A 50 -6.46 -3.39 0.23
CA LYS A 50 -6.45 -2.63 -1.01
C LYS A 50 -6.30 -3.54 -2.22
N PHE A 51 -7.15 -3.35 -3.23
CA PHE A 51 -7.07 -4.01 -4.54
C PHE A 51 -6.95 -2.95 -5.64
N LEU A 52 -5.91 -3.03 -6.47
CA LEU A 52 -5.68 -2.07 -7.55
C LEU A 52 -6.56 -2.43 -8.76
N VAL A 53 -7.28 -1.44 -9.31
CA VAL A 53 -8.23 -1.63 -10.41
C VAL A 53 -7.91 -0.69 -11.57
N HIS A 54 -7.90 -1.21 -12.80
CA HIS A 54 -7.66 -0.48 -14.03
C HIS A 54 -8.93 -0.26 -14.88
N ASN A 55 -9.95 -1.11 -14.72
CA ASN A 55 -11.18 -1.08 -15.51
C ASN A 55 -12.38 -1.61 -14.71
N VAL A 56 -13.57 -1.50 -15.30
CA VAL A 56 -14.84 -1.92 -14.67
C VAL A 56 -14.91 -3.43 -14.46
N ARG A 57 -14.35 -4.24 -15.36
CA ARG A 57 -14.38 -5.71 -15.26
C ARG A 57 -13.58 -6.22 -14.06
N GLU A 58 -12.45 -5.60 -13.77
CA GLU A 58 -11.64 -5.90 -12.58
C GLU A 58 -12.35 -5.54 -11.28
N LEU A 59 -13.21 -4.53 -11.30
CA LEU A 59 -14.02 -4.15 -10.15
C LEU A 59 -15.08 -5.22 -9.82
N GLU A 60 -15.62 -5.91 -10.83
CA GLU A 60 -16.66 -6.94 -10.65
C GLU A 60 -16.16 -8.16 -9.87
N VAL A 61 -14.85 -8.45 -9.91
CA VAL A 61 -14.22 -9.49 -9.07
C VAL A 61 -14.47 -9.22 -7.57
N LEU A 62 -14.62 -7.95 -7.18
CA LEU A 62 -14.85 -7.55 -5.79
C LEU A 62 -16.32 -7.64 -5.36
N LEU A 63 -17.24 -8.06 -6.23
CA LEU A 63 -18.68 -8.14 -5.91
C LEU A 63 -18.96 -8.99 -4.66
N MET A 64 -18.36 -10.19 -4.60
CA MET A 64 -18.53 -11.08 -3.44
C MET A 64 -17.57 -10.77 -2.28
N GLN A 65 -16.56 -9.93 -2.51
CA GLN A 65 -15.48 -9.65 -1.55
C GLN A 65 -15.49 -8.21 -1.02
N ASN A 66 -16.59 -7.49 -1.19
CA ASN A 66 -16.75 -6.08 -0.84
C ASN A 66 -16.61 -5.76 0.66
N ARG A 67 -16.67 -6.77 1.55
CA ARG A 67 -16.42 -6.63 3.00
C ARG A 67 -14.96 -6.76 3.40
N VAL A 68 -14.15 -7.40 2.56
CA VAL A 68 -12.73 -7.68 2.84
C VAL A 68 -11.83 -6.73 2.05
N TYR A 69 -12.22 -6.39 0.82
CA TYR A 69 -11.42 -5.58 -0.08
C TYR A 69 -12.08 -4.25 -0.42
N CYS A 70 -11.24 -3.25 -0.66
CA CYS A 70 -11.62 -1.98 -1.25
C CYS A 70 -10.83 -1.75 -2.54
N ALA A 71 -11.44 -1.05 -3.50
CA ALA A 71 -10.80 -0.73 -4.77
C ALA A 71 -9.93 0.54 -4.65
N GLU A 72 -8.76 0.52 -5.26
CA GLU A 72 -7.97 1.71 -5.56
C GLU A 72 -7.81 1.83 -7.08
N ILE A 73 -8.23 2.96 -7.63
CA ILE A 73 -8.17 3.19 -9.07
C ILE A 73 -6.72 3.52 -9.44
N ALA A 74 -6.18 2.78 -10.41
CA ALA A 74 -4.81 2.96 -10.87
C ALA A 74 -4.55 4.38 -11.42
N HIS A 75 -3.32 4.85 -11.24
CA HIS A 75 -2.91 6.21 -11.65
C HIS A 75 -3.11 6.48 -13.15
N GLY A 76 -2.93 5.47 -14.02
CA GLY A 76 -3.04 5.61 -15.47
C GLY A 76 -4.47 5.68 -16.03
N VAL A 77 -5.51 5.62 -15.19
CA VAL A 77 -6.90 5.62 -15.65
C VAL A 77 -7.37 7.06 -15.90
N SER A 78 -7.88 7.33 -17.10
CA SER A 78 -8.39 8.65 -17.48
C SER A 78 -9.66 9.02 -16.72
N SER A 79 -9.87 10.33 -16.50
CA SER A 79 -11.01 10.87 -15.74
C SER A 79 -12.38 10.32 -16.19
N LYS A 80 -12.59 10.18 -17.51
CA LYS A 80 -13.82 9.58 -18.08
C LYS A 80 -14.05 8.15 -17.58
N LYS A 81 -13.01 7.30 -17.61
CA LYS A 81 -13.08 5.91 -17.13
C LYS A 81 -13.17 5.85 -15.60
N ARG A 82 -12.53 6.78 -14.88
CA ARG A 82 -12.63 6.86 -13.42
C ARG A 82 -14.08 7.10 -12.98
N LYS A 83 -14.79 8.00 -13.65
CA LYS A 83 -16.22 8.26 -13.36
C LYS A 83 -17.07 6.99 -13.51
N GLU A 84 -16.86 6.24 -14.60
CA GLU A 84 -17.53 4.96 -14.85
C GLU A 84 -17.23 3.90 -13.76
N ILE A 85 -15.97 3.78 -13.37
CA ILE A 85 -15.55 2.86 -12.29
C ILE A 85 -16.18 3.26 -10.94
N VAL A 86 -16.20 4.55 -10.61
CA VAL A 86 -16.80 5.06 -9.36
C VAL A 86 -18.30 4.82 -9.34
N GLU A 87 -18.98 5.05 -10.47
CA GLU A 87 -20.42 4.79 -10.60
C GLU A 87 -20.73 3.29 -10.44
N ARG A 88 -19.98 2.42 -11.12
CA ARG A 88 -20.12 0.97 -10.93
C ARG A 88 -19.81 0.53 -9.50
N ALA A 89 -18.80 1.11 -8.86
CA ALA A 89 -18.42 0.75 -7.49
C ALA A 89 -19.53 1.06 -6.49
N LYS A 90 -20.28 2.15 -6.70
CA LYS A 90 -21.47 2.47 -5.90
C LYS A 90 -22.56 1.41 -6.08
N GLN A 91 -22.80 0.96 -7.31
CA GLN A 91 -23.80 -0.09 -7.59
C GLN A 91 -23.43 -1.41 -6.90
N LEU A 92 -22.14 -1.79 -6.89
CA LEU A 92 -21.66 -3.03 -6.27
C LEU A 92 -21.42 -2.90 -4.74
N SER A 93 -21.69 -1.73 -4.15
CA SER A 93 -21.36 -1.40 -2.75
C SER A 93 -19.89 -1.64 -2.39
N VAL A 94 -18.98 -1.39 -3.33
CA VAL A 94 -17.53 -1.52 -3.14
C VAL A 94 -16.95 -0.17 -2.75
N ARG A 95 -16.20 -0.12 -1.64
CA ARG A 95 -15.52 1.10 -1.20
C ARG A 95 -14.32 1.42 -2.11
N VAL A 96 -14.21 2.67 -2.56
CA VAL A 96 -13.08 3.18 -3.36
C VAL A 96 -12.22 4.10 -2.50
N THR A 97 -10.88 3.95 -2.54
CA THR A 97 -9.94 4.75 -1.73
C THR A 97 -9.68 6.14 -2.31
N ASN A 98 -9.72 6.30 -3.63
CA ASN A 98 -9.41 7.54 -4.35
C ASN A 98 -10.51 7.97 -5.35
N PRO A 99 -11.74 8.24 -4.88
CA PRO A 99 -12.89 8.50 -5.76
C PRO A 99 -12.80 9.82 -6.55
N ASN A 100 -12.05 10.81 -6.07
CA ASN A 100 -11.98 12.16 -6.67
C ASN A 100 -10.68 12.42 -7.45
N GLY A 101 -9.82 11.40 -7.61
CA GLY A 101 -8.57 11.52 -8.35
C GLY A 101 -8.74 11.41 -9.85
#